data_AF-A0A225DLF7-F1
#
_entry.id   AF-A0A225DLF7-F1
#
_cell.length_a   1.000
_cell.length_b   1.000
_cell.length_c   1.000
_cell.angle_alpha   90.00
_cell.angle_beta   90.00
_cell.angle_gamma   90.00
#
_symmetry.space_group_name_H-M   'P 1'
#
loop_
_entity.id
_entity.type
_entity.pdbx_description
1 polymer ?
#
loop_
_entity_poly.entity_id
_entity_poly.type
_entity_poly.pdbx_seq_one_letter_code
_entity_poly.pdbx_strand_id
1 'polypeptide(L)'
;MAGGPPARPGAGRPRSRRCGGTKRPRLPQGPTGSRHLPPRPRRLPPAADLFRAALADDPDDVYALFGSGRAAGFLGQWAEAETFYKAVLVRRPGHVETLLAIAQVREQQGDAKAALADLEQAAAGDPNRLETLYRLAKLLRVTGQNERAAEYEAKYRDLQGRLIKEAAAVPPAEPIKEEPR
;
A
#
# COMPACT_ATOMS: atom_id res chain seq x y z
N MET A 1 7.07 17.04 72.52
CA MET A 1 7.86 18.27 72.66
C MET A 1 7.91 18.94 71.31
N ALA A 2 7.39 20.17 71.25
CA ALA A 2 7.20 20.97 70.07
C ALA A 2 8.42 21.83 69.77
N GLY A 3 8.67 22.10 68.49
CA GLY A 3 9.65 23.07 68.02
C GLY A 3 9.36 23.41 66.56
N GLY A 4 8.32 24.21 66.33
CA GLY A 4 8.07 24.82 65.03
C GLY A 4 8.83 26.14 64.88
N PRO A 5 9.06 26.62 63.64
CA PRO A 5 9.30 28.03 63.38
C PRO A 5 8.09 28.72 62.71
N PRO A 6 7.98 30.06 62.87
CA PRO A 6 6.74 30.82 62.69
C PRO A 6 6.41 31.22 61.24
N ALA A 7 5.16 31.65 61.07
CA ALA A 7 4.51 32.03 59.82
C ALA A 7 4.59 33.54 59.49
N ARG A 8 4.87 33.84 58.20
CA ARG A 8 4.27 34.87 57.28
C ARG A 8 4.28 36.36 57.78
N PRO A 9 3.79 37.40 57.05
CA PRO A 9 3.22 37.54 55.68
C PRO A 9 3.76 38.78 54.89
N GLY A 10 3.23 39.02 53.68
CA GLY A 10 3.31 40.31 52.98
C GLY A 10 3.27 40.16 51.45
N ALA A 11 2.11 39.93 50.82
CA ALA A 11 1.18 40.96 50.33
C ALA A 11 1.80 41.89 49.28
N GLY A 12 1.37 41.76 48.01
CA GLY A 12 1.81 42.66 46.94
C GLY A 12 1.42 42.26 45.51
N ARG A 13 0.12 42.15 45.22
CA ARG A 13 -0.46 42.43 43.89
C ARG A 13 -1.56 43.48 44.10
N PRO A 14 -2.08 44.25 43.12
CA PRO A 14 -1.78 44.34 41.68
C PRO A 14 -1.71 45.80 41.15
N ARG A 15 -1.42 46.00 39.85
CA ARG A 15 -1.99 47.02 38.91
C ARG A 15 -1.10 47.05 37.64
N SER A 16 -1.49 46.40 36.55
CA SER A 16 -2.37 46.89 35.48
C SER A 16 -1.81 48.08 34.68
N ARG A 17 -1.69 47.82 33.35
CA ARG A 17 -1.67 48.76 32.22
C ARG A 17 -0.37 49.52 31.95
N ARG A 18 0.28 49.19 30.84
CA ARG A 18 0.18 49.99 29.60
C ARG A 18 0.78 49.22 28.41
N CYS A 19 -0.03 49.04 27.37
CA CYS A 19 0.40 48.61 26.05
C CYS A 19 1.44 49.59 25.49
N GLY A 20 2.50 49.08 24.85
CA GLY A 20 3.52 49.94 24.25
C GLY A 20 4.50 49.18 23.38
N GLY A 21 4.11 48.92 22.12
CA GLY A 21 5.04 48.98 20.99
C GLY A 21 6.01 47.82 20.78
N THR A 22 5.51 46.64 20.42
CA THR A 22 6.29 45.76 19.53
C THR A 22 6.34 46.43 18.16
N LYS A 23 7.44 47.10 17.82
CA LYS A 23 7.73 47.51 16.44
C LYS A 23 7.77 46.26 15.57
N ARG A 24 6.67 45.96 14.88
CA ARG A 24 6.70 45.08 13.71
C ARG A 24 7.62 45.73 12.68
N PRO A 25 8.65 45.05 12.16
CA PRO A 25 9.34 45.57 10.99
C PRO A 25 8.32 45.62 9.84
N ARG A 26 8.08 46.83 9.30
CA ARG A 26 7.31 46.99 8.06
C ARG A 26 8.09 46.31 6.94
N LEU A 27 7.60 45.18 6.46
CA LEU A 27 8.03 44.62 5.19
C LEU A 27 7.68 45.64 4.08
N PRO A 28 8.60 45.94 3.15
CA PRO A 28 8.30 46.82 2.03
C PRO A 28 7.27 46.12 1.11
N GLN A 29 6.19 46.82 0.81
CA GLN A 29 5.23 46.46 -0.23
C GLN A 29 5.92 46.65 -1.59
N GLY A 30 6.54 45.59 -2.11
CA GLY A 30 7.01 45.50 -3.49
C GLY A 30 5.91 44.93 -4.40
N PRO A 31 5.91 45.23 -5.70
CA PRO A 31 4.80 44.93 -6.58
C PRO A 31 4.54 43.43 -6.64
N THR A 32 3.26 43.08 -6.56
CA THR A 32 2.70 41.75 -6.80
C THR A 32 3.04 41.30 -8.22
N GLY A 33 4.27 40.82 -8.42
CA GLY A 33 4.59 39.95 -9.53
C GLY A 33 3.84 38.64 -9.29
N SER A 34 2.98 38.25 -10.23
CA SER A 34 2.30 36.96 -10.27
C SER A 34 3.33 35.85 -10.07
N ARG A 35 3.54 35.44 -8.83
CA ARG A 35 4.27 34.23 -8.51
C ARG A 35 3.34 33.12 -9.00
N HIS A 36 3.54 32.69 -10.24
CA HIS A 36 3.03 31.41 -10.69
C HIS A 36 3.70 30.38 -9.79
N LEU A 37 3.07 30.12 -8.65
CA LEU A 37 3.42 29.01 -7.81
C LEU A 37 3.13 27.81 -8.70
N PRO A 38 4.12 26.96 -9.03
CA PRO A 38 3.80 25.72 -9.72
C PRO A 38 2.70 25.03 -8.91
N PRO A 39 1.72 24.38 -9.56
CA PRO A 39 0.70 23.63 -8.83
C PRO A 39 1.43 22.81 -7.79
N ARG A 40 1.15 23.07 -6.50
CA ARG A 40 1.79 22.29 -5.43
C ARG A 40 1.56 20.84 -5.83
N PRO A 41 2.61 19.99 -5.89
CA PRO A 41 2.39 18.57 -6.12
C PRO A 41 1.33 18.21 -5.09
N ARG A 42 0.17 17.75 -5.59
CA ARG A 42 -0.95 17.38 -4.74
C ARG A 42 -0.32 16.40 -3.78
N ARG A 43 -0.14 16.79 -2.51
CA ARG A 43 0.34 15.88 -1.48
C ARG A 43 -0.79 14.89 -1.36
N LEU A 44 -0.72 13.85 -2.18
CA LEU A 44 -1.61 12.74 -2.10
C LEU A 44 -1.43 12.25 -0.67
N PRO A 45 -2.52 12.19 0.12
CA PRO A 45 -2.42 11.59 1.43
C PRO A 45 -1.80 10.19 1.26
N PRO A 46 -0.97 9.74 2.21
CA PRO A 46 -0.44 8.39 2.21
C PRO A 46 -1.51 7.39 1.77
N ALA A 47 -1.18 6.40 0.93
CA ALA A 47 -2.18 5.46 0.43
C ALA A 47 -3.03 4.85 1.57
N ALA A 48 -2.40 4.65 2.75
CA ALA A 48 -3.07 4.24 3.98
C ALA A 48 -4.20 5.19 4.44
N ASP A 49 -4.04 6.51 4.33
CA ASP A 49 -5.06 7.49 4.69
C ASP A 49 -6.26 7.47 3.72
N LEU A 50 -6.01 7.23 2.43
CA LEU A 50 -7.07 7.07 1.43
C LEU A 50 -7.89 5.80 1.70
N PHE A 51 -7.22 4.69 1.98
CA PHE A 51 -7.91 3.44 2.27
C PHE A 51 -8.65 3.51 3.62
N ARG A 52 -8.09 4.20 4.62
CA ARG A 52 -8.80 4.42 5.90
C ARG A 52 -10.07 5.24 5.72
N ALA A 53 -10.05 6.26 4.87
CA ALA A 53 -11.26 7.02 4.56
C ALA A 53 -12.30 6.15 3.83
N ALA A 54 -11.86 5.35 2.86
CA ALA A 54 -12.75 4.42 2.15
C ALA A 54 -13.37 3.37 3.09
N LEU A 55 -12.59 2.82 4.03
CA LEU A 55 -13.08 1.87 5.05
C LEU A 55 -13.98 2.52 6.11
N ALA A 56 -13.89 3.85 6.30
CA ALA A 56 -14.81 4.57 7.18
C ALA A 56 -16.18 4.79 6.52
N ASP A 57 -16.20 4.95 5.20
CA ASP A 57 -17.43 5.08 4.41
C ASP A 57 -18.06 3.71 4.14
N ASP A 58 -17.26 2.72 3.73
CA ASP A 58 -17.66 1.33 3.53
C ASP A 58 -16.62 0.36 4.14
N PRO A 59 -16.89 -0.18 5.34
CA PRO A 59 -15.99 -1.13 6.00
C PRO A 59 -15.74 -2.43 5.21
N ASP A 60 -16.59 -2.73 4.24
CA ASP A 60 -16.56 -3.96 3.44
C ASP A 60 -16.04 -3.76 2.02
N ASP A 61 -15.57 -2.55 1.67
CA ASP A 61 -14.98 -2.29 0.35
C ASP A 61 -13.72 -3.14 0.12
N VAL A 62 -13.88 -4.14 -0.76
CA VAL A 62 -12.84 -5.08 -1.16
C VAL A 62 -11.60 -4.37 -1.72
N TYR A 63 -11.76 -3.27 -2.45
CA TYR A 63 -10.64 -2.54 -3.03
C TYR A 63 -9.87 -1.77 -1.97
N ALA A 64 -10.58 -1.14 -1.02
CA ALA A 64 -9.99 -0.47 0.13
C ALA A 64 -9.27 -1.45 1.08
N LEU A 65 -9.88 -2.60 1.36
CA LEU A 65 -9.27 -3.67 2.16
C LEU A 65 -8.00 -4.23 1.46
N PHE A 66 -8.08 -4.53 0.17
CA PHE A 66 -6.92 -5.00 -0.60
C PHE A 66 -5.80 -3.96 -0.66
N GLY A 67 -6.17 -2.69 -0.88
CA GLY A 67 -5.25 -1.56 -0.87
C GLY A 67 -4.56 -1.37 0.47
N SER A 68 -5.31 -1.47 1.58
CA SER A 68 -4.79 -1.42 2.95
C SER A 68 -3.81 -2.56 3.21
N GLY A 69 -4.16 -3.78 2.80
CA GLY A 69 -3.26 -4.93 2.89
C GLY A 69 -1.96 -4.73 2.11
N ARG A 70 -2.02 -4.17 0.89
CA ARG A 70 -0.82 -3.84 0.10
C ARG A 70 0.03 -2.79 0.79
N ALA A 71 -0.59 -1.73 1.30
CA ALA A 71 0.12 -0.68 2.02
C ALA A 71 0.83 -1.23 3.27
N ALA A 72 0.14 -2.05 4.07
CA ALA A 72 0.72 -2.72 5.23
C ALA A 72 1.88 -3.65 4.84
N GLY A 73 1.75 -4.39 3.74
CA GLY A 73 2.83 -5.23 3.20
C GLY A 73 4.06 -4.42 2.80
N PHE A 74 3.89 -3.26 2.16
CA PHE A 74 5.01 -2.36 1.82
C PHE A 74 5.70 -1.76 3.06
N LEU A 75 4.94 -1.58 4.15
CA LEU A 75 5.46 -1.09 5.43
C LEU A 75 6.12 -2.20 6.27
N GLY A 76 6.12 -3.45 5.79
CA GLY A 76 6.65 -4.61 6.51
C GLY A 76 5.75 -5.08 7.66
N GLN A 77 4.52 -4.58 7.73
CA GLN A 77 3.51 -4.95 8.73
C GLN A 77 2.77 -6.21 8.28
N TRP A 78 3.49 -7.34 8.20
CA TRP A 78 3.01 -8.59 7.61
C TRP A 78 1.72 -9.12 8.26
N ALA A 79 1.63 -9.08 9.60
CA ALA A 79 0.45 -9.55 10.32
C ALA A 79 -0.81 -8.71 10.04
N GLU A 80 -0.62 -7.40 9.91
CA GLU A 80 -1.71 -6.46 9.60
C GLU A 80 -2.16 -6.63 8.15
N ALA A 81 -1.20 -6.79 7.22
CA ALA A 81 -1.48 -7.10 5.82
C ALA A 81 -2.29 -8.40 5.67
N GLU A 82 -1.91 -9.45 6.40
CA GLU A 82 -2.64 -10.72 6.38
C GLU A 82 -4.09 -10.55 6.88
N THR A 83 -4.31 -9.72 7.90
CA THR A 83 -5.66 -9.44 8.43
C THR A 83 -6.54 -8.77 7.38
N PHE A 84 -6.03 -7.76 6.69
CA PHE A 84 -6.75 -7.09 5.61
C PHE A 84 -7.03 -8.03 4.43
N TYR A 85 -6.07 -8.86 4.04
CA TYR A 85 -6.27 -9.83 2.96
C TYR A 85 -7.26 -10.94 3.32
N LYS A 86 -7.25 -11.43 4.57
CA LYS A 86 -8.27 -12.36 5.06
C LYS A 86 -9.66 -11.75 4.97
N ALA A 87 -9.83 -10.48 5.34
CA ALA A 87 -11.12 -9.79 5.20
C ALA A 87 -11.59 -9.77 3.73
N VAL A 88 -10.68 -9.50 2.79
CA VAL A 88 -10.98 -9.59 1.36
C VAL A 88 -11.41 -11.00 0.95
N LEU A 89 -10.69 -12.04 1.39
CA LEU A 89 -10.99 -13.42 1.01
C LEU A 89 -12.30 -13.94 1.62
N VAL A 90 -12.71 -13.44 2.80
CA VAL A 90 -14.04 -13.74 3.36
C VAL A 90 -15.15 -13.19 2.45
N ARG A 91 -14.94 -12.03 1.82
CA ARG A 91 -15.90 -11.40 0.91
C ARG A 91 -15.81 -11.98 -0.51
N ARG A 92 -14.59 -12.27 -0.98
CA ARG A 92 -14.29 -12.83 -2.30
C ARG A 92 -13.27 -13.97 -2.18
N PRO A 93 -13.73 -15.20 -1.89
CA PRO A 93 -12.84 -16.36 -1.70
C PRO A 93 -11.98 -16.70 -2.93
N GLY A 94 -12.44 -16.36 -4.13
CA GLY A 94 -11.74 -16.60 -5.39
C GLY A 94 -10.93 -15.41 -5.93
N HIS A 95 -10.66 -14.37 -5.11
CA HIS A 95 -9.93 -13.21 -5.59
C HIS A 95 -8.43 -13.51 -5.74
N VAL A 96 -8.04 -13.92 -6.96
CA VAL A 96 -6.69 -14.36 -7.33
C VAL A 96 -5.60 -13.36 -6.92
N GLU A 97 -5.82 -12.05 -7.11
CA GLU A 97 -4.84 -11.03 -6.70
C GLU A 97 -4.58 -11.03 -5.20
N THR A 98 -5.62 -11.24 -4.39
CA THR A 98 -5.46 -11.31 -2.93
C THR A 98 -4.80 -12.60 -2.50
N LEU A 99 -5.13 -13.73 -3.13
CA LEU A 99 -4.47 -15.01 -2.88
C LEU A 99 -2.96 -14.94 -3.18
N LEU A 100 -2.57 -14.26 -4.27
CA LEU A 100 -1.15 -14.00 -4.58
C LEU A 100 -0.49 -13.09 -3.56
N ALA A 101 -1.17 -12.02 -3.14
CA ALA A 101 -0.63 -11.05 -2.20
C ALA A 101 -0.48 -11.63 -0.77
N ILE A 102 -1.47 -12.39 -0.29
CA ILE A 102 -1.40 -13.05 1.01
C ILE A 102 -0.37 -14.18 1.04
N ALA A 103 -0.20 -14.92 -0.06
CA ALA A 103 0.85 -15.92 -0.18
C ALA A 103 2.24 -15.28 -0.02
N GLN A 104 2.47 -14.14 -0.68
CA GLN A 104 3.72 -13.40 -0.52
C GLN A 104 3.95 -12.94 0.93
N VAL A 105 2.92 -12.45 1.60
CA VAL A 105 3.00 -12.06 3.02
C VAL A 105 3.34 -13.26 3.90
N ARG A 106 2.70 -14.41 3.67
CA ARG A 106 2.94 -15.66 4.41
C ARG A 106 4.33 -16.22 4.16
N GLU A 107 4.86 -16.11 2.94
CA GLU A 107 6.26 -16.42 2.64
C GLU A 107 7.22 -15.54 3.47
N GLN A 108 6.95 -14.24 3.59
CA GLN A 108 7.78 -13.35 4.43
C GLN A 108 7.67 -13.68 5.92
N GLN A 109 6.53 -14.21 6.36
CA GLN A 109 6.33 -14.69 7.73
C GLN A 109 6.95 -16.08 7.99
N GLY A 110 7.42 -16.77 6.94
CA GLY A 110 7.98 -18.13 7.03
C GLY A 110 6.96 -19.25 6.97
N ASP A 111 5.67 -18.95 6.73
CA ASP A 111 4.62 -19.96 6.57
C ASP A 111 4.49 -20.38 5.09
N ALA A 112 5.50 -21.11 4.62
CA ALA A 112 5.53 -21.63 3.25
C ALA A 112 4.39 -22.63 2.98
N LYS A 113 3.85 -23.30 4.01
CA LYS A 113 2.75 -24.25 3.84
C LYS A 113 1.44 -23.54 3.53
N ALA A 114 1.10 -22.51 4.31
CA ALA A 114 -0.08 -21.70 4.05
C ALA A 114 0.03 -20.95 2.72
N ALA A 115 1.21 -20.41 2.40
CA ALA A 115 1.46 -19.76 1.12
C ALA A 115 1.26 -20.70 -0.08
N LEU A 116 1.69 -21.96 0.01
CA LEU A 116 1.43 -22.96 -1.03
C LEU A 116 -0.07 -23.20 -1.24
N ALA A 117 -0.84 -23.33 -0.17
CA ALA A 117 -2.28 -23.54 -0.26
C ALA A 117 -2.99 -22.35 -0.93
N ASP A 118 -2.60 -21.11 -0.59
CA ASP A 118 -3.17 -19.92 -1.23
C ASP A 118 -2.80 -19.83 -2.72
N LEU A 119 -1.56 -20.17 -3.08
CA LEU A 119 -1.12 -20.19 -4.49
C LEU A 119 -1.84 -21.27 -5.29
N GLU A 120 -2.10 -22.44 -4.70
CA GLU A 120 -2.89 -23.49 -5.33
C GLU A 120 -4.34 -23.03 -5.56
N GLN A 121 -4.95 -22.32 -4.62
CA GLN A 121 -6.25 -21.70 -4.82
C GLN A 121 -6.22 -20.62 -5.91
N ALA A 122 -5.16 -19.80 -5.94
CA ALA A 122 -4.97 -18.81 -6.99
C ALA A 122 -4.87 -19.46 -8.38
N ALA A 123 -4.15 -20.59 -8.47
CA ALA A 123 -4.00 -21.34 -9.72
C ALA A 123 -5.29 -22.04 -10.15
N ALA A 124 -6.15 -22.44 -9.19
CA ALA A 124 -7.47 -22.97 -9.49
C ALA A 124 -8.43 -21.87 -10.01
N GLY A 125 -8.31 -20.65 -9.49
CA GLY A 125 -9.11 -19.49 -9.92
C GLY A 125 -8.69 -18.93 -11.28
N ASP A 126 -7.38 -18.86 -11.53
CA ASP A 126 -6.82 -18.47 -12.83
C ASP A 126 -5.62 -19.37 -13.21
N PRO A 127 -5.89 -20.48 -13.92
CA PRO A 127 -4.84 -21.42 -14.34
C PRO A 127 -3.83 -20.85 -15.33
N ASN A 128 -4.18 -19.76 -16.02
CA ASN A 128 -3.36 -19.15 -17.06
C ASN A 128 -2.60 -17.92 -16.55
N ARG A 129 -2.57 -17.70 -15.24
CA ARG A 129 -1.78 -16.62 -14.69
C ARG A 129 -0.32 -17.03 -14.53
N LEU A 130 0.52 -16.51 -15.43
CA LEU A 130 1.98 -16.74 -15.40
C LEU A 130 2.61 -16.42 -14.04
N GLU A 131 2.18 -15.33 -13.39
CA GLU A 131 2.69 -14.93 -12.07
C GLU A 131 2.44 -16.01 -11.01
N THR A 132 1.24 -16.59 -11.00
CA THR A 132 0.87 -17.66 -10.06
C THR A 132 1.71 -18.90 -10.29
N LEU A 133 1.81 -19.36 -11.55
CA LEU A 133 2.61 -20.54 -11.91
C LEU A 133 4.09 -20.37 -11.51
N TYR A 134 4.66 -19.19 -11.75
CA TYR A 134 6.04 -18.88 -11.40
C TYR A 134 6.28 -18.90 -9.89
N ARG A 135 5.42 -18.22 -9.11
CA ARG A 135 5.54 -18.17 -7.64
C ARG A 135 5.38 -19.56 -7.03
N LEU A 136 4.41 -20.33 -7.52
CA LEU A 136 4.12 -21.68 -7.04
C LEU A 136 5.30 -22.64 -7.33
N ALA A 137 5.84 -22.62 -8.55
CA ALA A 137 7.05 -23.37 -8.90
C ALA A 137 8.25 -23.01 -8.00
N LYS A 138 8.50 -21.71 -7.80
CA LYS A 138 9.59 -21.22 -6.95
C LYS A 138 9.44 -21.70 -5.52
N LEU A 139 8.24 -21.61 -4.94
CA LEU A 139 7.97 -22.01 -3.56
C LEU A 139 8.04 -23.54 -3.39
N LEU A 140 7.51 -24.31 -4.33
CA LEU A 140 7.63 -25.78 -4.33
C LEU A 140 9.10 -26.23 -4.35
N ARG A 141 9.94 -25.54 -5.12
CA ARG A 141 11.38 -25.83 -5.17
C ARG A 141 12.08 -25.55 -3.83
N VAL A 142 11.70 -24.46 -3.15
CA VAL A 142 12.23 -24.14 -1.81
C VAL A 142 11.74 -25.13 -0.75
N THR A 143 10.50 -25.62 -0.87
CA THR A 143 9.93 -26.62 0.05
C THR A 143 10.35 -28.06 -0.25
N GLY A 144 11.17 -28.30 -1.29
CA GLY A 144 11.70 -29.61 -1.65
C GLY A 144 10.79 -30.48 -2.52
N GLN A 145 9.63 -29.95 -2.95
CA GLN A 145 8.68 -30.66 -3.82
C GLN A 145 9.07 -30.52 -5.30
N ASN A 146 10.23 -31.05 -5.66
CA ASN A 146 10.85 -30.86 -6.97
C ASN A 146 10.02 -31.41 -8.13
N GLU A 147 9.32 -32.55 -7.94
CA GLU A 147 8.47 -33.14 -8.98
C GLU A 147 7.32 -32.20 -9.35
N ARG A 148 6.57 -31.73 -8.34
CA ARG A 148 5.49 -30.76 -8.54
C ARG A 148 6.03 -29.45 -9.11
N ALA A 149 7.19 -28.98 -8.64
CA ALA A 149 7.81 -27.76 -9.17
C ALA A 149 8.05 -27.87 -10.68
N ALA A 150 8.59 -29.00 -11.15
CA ALA A 150 8.84 -29.24 -12.58
C ALA A 150 7.56 -29.23 -13.42
N GLU A 151 6.45 -29.76 -12.89
CA GLU A 151 5.15 -29.71 -13.57
C GLU A 151 4.66 -28.27 -13.78
N TYR A 152 4.76 -27.43 -12.74
CA TYR A 152 4.34 -26.02 -12.83
C TYR A 152 5.29 -25.18 -13.68
N GLU A 153 6.59 -25.45 -13.66
CA GLU A 153 7.57 -24.82 -14.57
C GLU A 153 7.31 -25.19 -16.04
N ALA A 154 6.93 -26.44 -16.31
CA ALA A 154 6.56 -26.87 -17.65
C ALA A 154 5.30 -26.14 -18.14
N LYS A 155 4.26 -26.05 -17.29
CA LYS A 155 3.05 -25.26 -17.60
C LYS A 155 3.36 -23.78 -17.83
N TYR A 156 4.20 -23.19 -16.98
CA TYR A 156 4.65 -21.81 -17.13
C TYR A 156 5.34 -21.59 -18.48
N ARG A 157 6.27 -22.47 -18.86
CA ARG A 157 7.02 -22.39 -20.12
C ARG A 157 6.12 -22.58 -21.34
N ASP A 158 5.19 -23.53 -21.30
CA ASP A 158 4.22 -23.75 -22.37
C ASP A 158 3.37 -22.50 -22.59
N LEU A 159 2.78 -21.98 -21.52
CA LEU A 159 1.94 -20.80 -21.58
C LEU A 159 2.70 -19.55 -22.02
N GLN A 160 3.92 -19.35 -21.51
CA GLN A 160 4.79 -18.27 -21.94
C GLN A 160 5.10 -18.38 -23.44
N GLY A 161 5.39 -19.58 -23.94
CA GLY A 161 5.62 -19.83 -25.37
C GLY A 161 4.39 -19.55 -26.23
N ARG A 162 3.19 -19.90 -25.75
CA ARG A 162 1.91 -19.58 -26.42
C ARG A 162 1.67 -18.09 -26.50
N LEU A 163 1.84 -17.37 -25.39
CA LEU A 163 1.66 -15.92 -25.33
C LEU A 163 2.67 -15.18 -26.22
N ILE A 164 3.91 -15.66 -26.32
CA ILE A 164 4.91 -15.10 -27.23
C ILE A 164 4.50 -15.29 -28.70
N LYS A 165 3.99 -16.48 -29.07
CA LYS A 165 3.50 -16.74 -30.43
C LYS A 165 2.27 -15.88 -30.77
N GLU A 166 1.35 -15.74 -29.82
CA GLU A 166 0.17 -14.87 -29.96
C GLU A 166 0.56 -13.40 -30.10
N ALA A 167 1.51 -12.91 -29.28
CA ALA A 167 2.04 -11.56 -29.40
C ALA A 167 2.75 -11.32 -30.73
N ALA A 168 3.47 -12.32 -31.25
CA ALA A 168 4.11 -12.26 -32.57
C ALA A 168 3.10 -12.29 -33.74
N ALA A 169 1.88 -12.78 -33.50
CA ALA A 169 0.80 -12.80 -34.48
C ALA A 169 0.01 -11.46 -34.52
N VAL A 170 0.22 -10.55 -33.56
CA VAL A 170 -0.34 -9.20 -33.63
C VAL A 170 0.46 -8.42 -34.66
N PRO A 171 -0.13 -8.03 -35.81
CA PRO A 171 0.58 -7.22 -36.80
C PRO A 171 1.02 -5.90 -36.14
N PRO A 172 2.19 -5.35 -36.52
CA PRO A 172 2.65 -4.08 -35.97
C PRO A 172 1.55 -3.03 -36.14
N ALA A 173 1.23 -2.31 -35.07
CA ALA A 173 0.23 -1.25 -35.09
C ALA A 173 0.54 -0.30 -36.26
N GLU A 174 -0.41 -0.16 -37.19
CA GLU A 174 -0.23 0.74 -38.32
C GLU A 174 0.08 2.15 -37.81
N PRO A 175 1.06 2.86 -38.41
CA PRO A 175 1.40 4.19 -37.97
C PRO A 175 0.16 5.09 -38.09
N ILE A 176 -0.20 5.73 -36.98
CA ILE A 176 -1.27 6.72 -36.92
C ILE A 176 -0.89 7.83 -37.89
N LYS A 177 -1.56 7.89 -39.05
CA LYS A 177 -1.37 8.98 -40.01
C LYS A 177 -1.94 10.24 -39.36
N GLU A 178 -1.07 11.09 -38.81
CA GLU A 178 -1.46 12.46 -38.46
C GLU A 178 -1.74 13.22 -39.76
N GLU A 179 -3.02 13.37 -40.10
CA GLU A 179 -3.44 14.27 -41.17
C GLU A 179 -3.22 15.72 -40.72
N PRO A 180 -2.43 16.53 -41.45
CA PRO A 180 -2.25 17.93 -41.12
C PRO A 180 -3.56 18.69 -41.38
N ARG A 181 -4.01 19.45 -40.38
CA ARG A 181 -5.19 20.33 -40.44
C ARG A 181 -5.04 21.47 -41.43
#